data_AF-A0A2G5K502-F1
#
_entry.id   AF-A0A2G5K502-F1
#
_cell.length_a   1.000
_cell.length_b   1.000
_cell.length_c   1.000
_cell.angle_alpha   90.00
_cell.angle_beta   90.00
_cell.angle_gamma   90.00
#
_symmetry.space_group_name_H-M   'P 1'
#
loop_
_entity.id
_entity.type
_entity.pdbx_description
1 polymer ?
#
loop_
_entity_poly.entity_id
_entity_poly.type
_entity_poly.pdbx_seq_one_letter_code
_entity_poly.pdbx_strand_id
1 'polypeptide(L)'
;MKRLLISLLLFIAACAPRGEITLITQPIQNGFLQQIYVATSREPINEPRRFSQFRSETVHFSRYDVSVPQMHSPGKIEWPKSTPNPLTDFITTQIANFTTAAGMIADTKKQPTKNPDEAVVFIHGYNNNFAEGIYRFAQMSKDLELEGTKYHYSWPSAGDARGYIYDRDSVLFARDGLETFLNDIAKTGAKDIFIVAHSIGSALTVETLRQMSIAGDATLKNKLRGVVLISPDIDVDVFVTQLSRINPLPQPFLIFASRKDLALRISSLLTGTRNRVGLLDNETKLARFKIDLIDVTNINDGGDMLNHSVAATSPTLLKLLGNTQRMREVFDPTREARKGANVVSLIIQTANDATQIIVNPLNAN
;
A
#
# COMPACT_ATOMS: atom_id res chain seq x y z
N MET A 1 -5.18 32.32 -43.77
CA MET A 1 -5.70 32.42 -42.39
C MET A 1 -6.68 31.26 -42.12
N LYS A 2 -6.17 30.05 -41.87
CA LYS A 2 -6.96 28.84 -41.52
C LYS A 2 -6.05 27.87 -40.73
N ARG A 3 -5.54 28.29 -39.57
CA ARG A 3 -4.80 27.44 -38.62
C ARG A 3 -4.86 28.06 -37.21
N LEU A 4 -6.03 28.03 -36.58
CA LEU A 4 -6.19 28.40 -35.16
C LEU A 4 -7.63 28.09 -34.73
N LEU A 5 -8.02 26.81 -34.69
CA LEU A 5 -9.28 26.41 -34.05
C LEU A 5 -9.36 24.91 -33.74
N ILE A 6 -8.31 24.31 -33.17
CA ILE A 6 -8.41 22.99 -32.51
C ILE A 6 -7.52 23.01 -31.26
N SER A 7 -7.91 23.80 -30.27
CA SER A 7 -7.26 23.80 -28.96
C SER A 7 -8.22 24.32 -27.89
N LEU A 8 -9.44 23.81 -27.85
CA LEU A 8 -10.36 24.09 -26.74
C LEU A 8 -11.55 23.11 -26.73
N LEU A 9 -11.30 21.82 -26.49
CA LEU A 9 -12.35 20.83 -26.14
C LEU A 9 -11.67 19.55 -25.67
N LEU A 10 -11.33 19.47 -24.37
CA LEU A 10 -11.13 18.24 -23.59
C LEU A 10 -10.73 18.58 -22.13
N PHE A 11 -11.59 19.33 -21.42
CA PHE A 11 -11.47 19.52 -19.97
C PHE A 11 -12.84 19.49 -19.27
N ILE A 12 -13.70 18.54 -19.68
CA ILE A 12 -14.96 18.30 -18.99
C ILE A 12 -15.18 16.79 -18.88
N ALA A 13 -14.46 16.14 -17.97
CA ALA A 13 -14.80 14.80 -17.47
C ALA A 13 -14.04 14.52 -16.17
N ALA A 14 -14.46 15.12 -15.06
CA ALA A 14 -13.94 14.77 -13.74
C ALA A 14 -14.98 14.99 -12.62
N CYS A 15 -16.20 14.46 -12.82
CA CYS A 15 -17.18 14.29 -11.74
C CYS A 15 -17.66 12.84 -11.70
N ALA A 16 -16.75 11.87 -11.80
CA ALA A 16 -17.04 10.56 -11.25
C ALA A 16 -16.97 10.70 -9.72
N PRO A 17 -17.98 10.26 -8.95
CA PRO A 17 -17.88 10.27 -7.50
C PRO A 17 -16.64 9.45 -7.10
N ARG A 18 -15.72 10.10 -6.38
CA ARG A 18 -14.57 9.43 -5.76
C ARG A 18 -15.07 8.47 -4.70
N GLY A 19 -14.27 7.48 -4.34
CA GLY A 19 -14.69 6.46 -3.37
C GLY A 19 -15.15 7.11 -2.05
N GLU A 20 -16.29 6.67 -1.51
CA GLU A 20 -16.81 7.11 -0.22
C GLU A 20 -17.05 5.92 0.71
N ILE A 21 -16.98 6.16 2.02
CA ILE A 21 -17.38 5.13 3.00
C ILE A 21 -18.88 4.91 2.88
N THR A 22 -19.26 3.70 2.50
CA THR A 22 -20.66 3.30 2.35
C THR A 22 -21.05 2.41 3.53
N LEU A 23 -21.74 2.98 4.53
CA LEU A 23 -22.15 2.25 5.73
C LEU A 23 -23.53 1.60 5.55
N ILE A 24 -23.61 0.27 5.66
CA ILE A 24 -24.88 -0.47 5.77
C ILE A 24 -24.86 -1.28 7.07
N THR A 25 -25.74 -0.96 8.01
CA THR A 25 -25.79 -1.61 9.33
C THR A 25 -26.63 -2.89 9.36
N GLN A 26 -27.22 -3.29 8.23
CA GLN A 26 -28.02 -4.51 8.15
C GLN A 26 -27.14 -5.76 8.15
N PRO A 27 -27.62 -6.89 8.74
CA PRO A 27 -26.88 -8.14 8.76
C PRO A 27 -26.58 -8.64 7.34
N ILE A 28 -25.30 -8.83 7.02
CA ILE A 28 -24.88 -9.45 5.75
C ILE A 28 -24.70 -10.94 6.01
N GLN A 29 -25.43 -11.78 5.29
CA GLN A 29 -25.33 -13.23 5.48
C GLN A 29 -24.24 -13.91 4.65
N ASN A 30 -23.56 -13.25 3.69
CA ASN A 30 -22.68 -13.95 2.73
C ASN A 30 -21.44 -13.15 2.23
N GLY A 31 -20.88 -12.24 3.01
CA GLY A 31 -19.70 -11.44 2.63
C GLY A 31 -18.42 -11.84 3.38
N PHE A 32 -17.25 -11.67 2.74
CA PHE A 32 -15.98 -11.81 3.47
C PHE A 32 -15.71 -10.52 4.25
N LEU A 33 -15.68 -10.62 5.58
CA LEU A 33 -15.43 -9.46 6.43
C LEU A 33 -13.93 -9.22 6.59
N GLN A 34 -13.48 -8.02 6.24
CA GLN A 34 -12.12 -7.54 6.49
C GLN A 34 -12.17 -6.45 7.54
N GLN A 35 -11.66 -6.74 8.73
CA GLN A 35 -11.53 -5.75 9.80
C GLN A 35 -10.24 -4.97 9.59
N ILE A 36 -10.36 -3.66 9.32
CA ILE A 36 -9.24 -2.77 9.06
C ILE A 36 -9.13 -1.75 10.20
N TYR A 37 -8.06 -1.86 11.00
CA TYR A 37 -7.73 -0.84 12.00
C TYR A 37 -7.03 0.32 11.32
N VAL A 38 -7.51 1.53 11.54
CA VAL A 38 -7.03 2.75 10.89
C VAL A 38 -6.49 3.71 11.94
N ALA A 39 -5.27 4.17 11.73
CA ALA A 39 -4.75 5.39 12.33
C ALA A 39 -4.63 6.47 11.25
N THR A 40 -5.01 7.70 11.56
CA THR A 40 -4.97 8.79 10.59
C THR A 40 -4.59 10.12 11.21
N SER A 41 -3.75 10.88 10.51
CA SER A 41 -3.38 12.27 10.80
C SER A 41 -4.16 13.25 9.90
N ARG A 42 -5.38 12.87 9.50
CA ARG A 42 -6.34 13.72 8.79
C ARG A 42 -7.25 14.44 9.79
N GLU A 43 -7.69 15.65 9.45
CA GLU A 43 -8.72 16.33 10.24
C GLU A 43 -10.07 15.59 10.13
N PRO A 44 -10.78 15.36 11.25
CA PRO A 44 -12.12 14.80 11.22
C PRO A 44 -13.11 15.83 10.65
N ILE A 45 -14.09 15.37 9.87
CA ILE A 45 -15.17 16.22 9.32
C ILE A 45 -16.41 16.11 10.21
N ASN A 46 -17.02 14.92 10.24
CA ASN A 46 -18.28 14.65 10.92
C ASN A 46 -18.45 13.15 11.20
N GLU A 47 -19.42 12.81 12.04
CA GLU A 47 -19.84 11.43 12.27
C GLU A 47 -20.79 10.93 11.15
N PRO A 48 -20.75 9.64 10.76
CA PRO A 48 -19.80 8.61 11.21
C PRO A 48 -18.38 8.88 10.68
N ARG A 49 -17.42 9.01 11.60
CA ARG A 49 -16.02 9.51 11.47
C ARG A 49 -15.42 9.54 10.05
N ARG A 50 -15.86 10.50 9.23
CA ARG A 50 -15.26 10.86 7.95
C ARG A 50 -14.05 11.76 8.20
N PHE A 51 -13.06 11.68 7.32
CA PHE A 51 -11.83 12.48 7.40
C PHE A 51 -11.59 13.28 6.13
N SER A 52 -11.03 14.47 6.30
CA SER A 52 -10.72 15.40 5.22
C SER A 52 -9.34 15.11 4.59
N GLN A 53 -8.94 15.97 3.67
CA GLN A 53 -7.58 16.01 3.14
C GLN A 53 -6.60 16.82 4.00
N PHE A 54 -7.09 17.57 4.98
CA PHE A 54 -6.29 18.47 5.79
C PHE A 54 -5.58 17.72 6.91
N ARG A 55 -4.47 18.32 7.36
CA ARG A 55 -3.54 17.75 8.33
C ARG A 55 -4.04 17.96 9.75
N SER A 56 -4.07 16.91 10.55
CA SER A 56 -4.30 16.96 11.99
C SER A 56 -3.01 16.55 12.71
N GLU A 57 -2.61 17.36 13.70
CA GLU A 57 -1.50 17.01 14.60
C GLU A 57 -1.88 15.88 15.57
N THR A 58 -3.18 15.59 15.70
CA THR A 58 -3.69 14.46 16.49
C THR A 58 -3.91 13.24 15.60
N VAL A 59 -3.37 12.10 16.01
CA VAL A 59 -3.67 10.81 15.38
C VAL A 59 -5.01 10.29 15.89
N HIS A 60 -5.92 9.98 14.97
CA HIS A 60 -7.23 9.43 15.26
C HIS A 60 -7.28 7.94 14.93
N PHE A 61 -7.96 7.15 15.78
CA PHE A 61 -8.00 5.69 15.69
C PHE A 61 -9.41 5.18 15.46
N SER A 62 -9.57 4.20 14.59
CA SER A 62 -10.86 3.57 14.29
C SER A 62 -10.68 2.15 13.72
N ARG A 63 -11.76 1.38 13.66
CA ARG A 63 -11.85 0.11 12.95
C ARG A 63 -13.00 0.18 11.96
N TYR A 64 -12.76 -0.27 10.74
CA TYR A 64 -13.77 -0.41 9.69
C TYR A 64 -13.91 -1.88 9.34
N ASP A 65 -15.12 -2.40 9.49
CA ASP A 65 -15.44 -3.77 9.09
C ASP A 65 -16.01 -3.70 7.68
N VAL A 66 -15.19 -4.12 6.69
CA VAL A 66 -15.52 -4.02 5.27
C VAL A 66 -15.98 -5.38 4.77
N SER A 67 -17.18 -5.43 4.21
CA SER A 67 -17.68 -6.58 3.47
C SER A 67 -17.16 -6.55 2.05
N VAL A 68 -16.47 -7.62 1.65
CA VAL A 68 -16.06 -7.86 0.27
C VAL A 68 -17.09 -8.78 -0.39
N PRO A 69 -17.66 -8.38 -1.55
CA PRO A 69 -18.76 -9.11 -2.18
C PRO A 69 -18.32 -10.50 -2.65
N GLN A 70 -19.27 -11.43 -2.70
CA GLN A 70 -19.00 -12.81 -3.10
C GLN A 70 -18.56 -12.91 -4.57
N MET A 71 -19.04 -11.98 -5.41
CA MET A 71 -18.72 -11.87 -6.84
C MET A 71 -17.45 -11.04 -7.11
N HIS A 72 -16.63 -10.80 -6.10
CA HIS A 72 -15.42 -9.97 -6.20
C HIS A 72 -14.44 -10.50 -7.25
N SER A 73 -13.95 -9.60 -8.10
CA SER A 73 -12.88 -9.87 -9.06
C SER A 73 -11.54 -9.38 -8.52
N PRO A 74 -10.48 -10.21 -8.51
CA PRO A 74 -9.19 -9.80 -7.98
C PRO A 74 -8.68 -8.48 -8.57
N GLY A 75 -8.15 -7.63 -7.70
CA GLY A 75 -7.58 -6.32 -8.05
C GLY A 75 -8.59 -5.19 -8.22
N LYS A 76 -9.89 -5.49 -8.25
CA LYS A 76 -10.96 -4.49 -8.43
C LYS A 76 -11.56 -4.06 -7.09
N ILE A 77 -12.06 -2.83 -7.04
CA ILE A 77 -12.95 -2.43 -5.95
C ILE A 77 -14.29 -2.19 -6.60
N GLU A 78 -15.26 -3.05 -6.31
CA GLU A 78 -16.63 -2.92 -6.78
C GLU A 78 -17.33 -1.83 -5.96
N TRP A 79 -17.20 -0.57 -6.40
CA TRP A 79 -17.85 0.57 -5.77
C TRP A 79 -19.37 0.57 -6.03
N PRO A 80 -20.19 0.92 -5.01
CA PRO A 80 -21.62 1.15 -5.22
C PRO A 80 -21.86 2.22 -6.29
N LYS A 81 -22.64 1.88 -7.34
CA LYS A 81 -23.04 2.81 -8.40
C LYS A 81 -24.44 3.40 -8.19
N SER A 82 -25.21 2.79 -7.31
CA SER A 82 -26.60 3.12 -6.97
C SER A 82 -26.83 2.73 -5.51
N THR A 83 -28.06 2.33 -5.15
CA THR A 83 -28.35 1.74 -3.85
C THR A 83 -27.32 0.64 -3.51
N PRO A 84 -26.55 0.80 -2.43
CA PRO A 84 -25.50 -0.15 -2.05
C PRO A 84 -26.01 -1.57 -1.86
N ASN A 85 -25.31 -2.56 -2.40
CA ASN A 85 -25.65 -3.97 -2.31
C ASN A 85 -24.46 -4.83 -1.83
N PRO A 86 -24.56 -5.49 -0.65
CA PRO A 86 -23.48 -6.34 -0.11
C PRO A 86 -23.04 -7.50 -1.01
N LEU A 87 -23.88 -7.94 -1.93
CA LEU A 87 -23.58 -9.06 -2.81
C LEU A 87 -22.69 -8.64 -4.00
N THR A 88 -22.72 -7.36 -4.36
CA THR A 88 -22.03 -6.84 -5.55
C THR A 88 -20.99 -5.78 -5.22
N ASP A 89 -21.10 -5.12 -4.07
CA ASP A 89 -20.32 -3.93 -3.76
C ASP A 89 -19.48 -4.10 -2.49
N PHE A 90 -18.34 -3.42 -2.45
CA PHE A 90 -17.59 -3.18 -1.22
C PHE A 90 -18.38 -2.21 -0.34
N ILE A 91 -18.67 -2.63 0.88
CA ILE A 91 -19.41 -1.81 1.84
C ILE A 91 -18.85 -1.95 3.25
N THR A 92 -19.02 -0.92 4.05
CA THR A 92 -18.69 -0.93 5.48
C THR A 92 -19.92 -1.38 6.26
N THR A 93 -19.77 -2.33 7.17
CA THR A 93 -20.87 -2.82 8.02
C THR A 93 -20.84 -2.23 9.42
N GLN A 94 -19.64 -1.97 9.93
CA GLN A 94 -19.43 -1.44 11.25
C GLN A 94 -18.25 -0.49 11.26
N ILE A 95 -18.38 0.56 12.09
CA ILE A 95 -17.30 1.49 12.40
C ILE A 95 -17.17 1.52 13.93
N ALA A 96 -15.99 1.21 14.44
CA ALA A 96 -15.65 1.39 15.85
C ALA A 96 -14.67 2.54 15.98
N ASN A 97 -14.98 3.50 16.84
CA ASN A 97 -14.14 4.68 17.07
C ASN A 97 -13.40 4.53 18.39
N PHE A 98 -12.11 4.87 18.40
CA PHE A 98 -11.31 4.86 19.62
C PHE A 98 -10.79 6.28 19.91
N THR A 99 -10.89 6.67 21.17
CA THR A 99 -10.32 7.94 21.68
C THR A 99 -8.81 7.85 21.82
N THR A 100 -8.27 6.65 22.06
CA THR A 100 -6.85 6.41 22.30
C THR A 100 -6.36 5.16 21.58
N ALA A 101 -5.06 5.08 21.35
CA ALA A 101 -4.40 3.88 20.84
C ALA A 101 -4.63 2.67 21.77
N ALA A 102 -4.66 2.87 23.09
CA ALA A 102 -4.94 1.80 24.05
C ALA A 102 -6.33 1.17 23.84
N GLY A 103 -7.34 1.99 23.50
CA GLY A 103 -8.67 1.50 23.15
C GLY A 103 -8.67 0.64 21.89
N MET A 104 -7.97 1.09 20.85
CA MET A 104 -7.76 0.32 19.62
C MET A 104 -7.05 -1.01 19.89
N ILE A 105 -5.94 -0.99 20.64
CA ILE A 105 -5.16 -2.18 21.01
C ILE A 105 -6.02 -3.16 21.81
N ALA A 106 -6.85 -2.67 22.74
CA ALA A 106 -7.74 -3.52 23.52
C ALA A 106 -8.83 -4.15 22.65
N ASP A 107 -9.34 -3.45 21.64
CA ASP A 107 -10.28 -4.00 20.67
C ASP A 107 -9.62 -5.05 19.77
N THR A 108 -8.43 -4.77 19.22
CA THR A 108 -7.63 -5.74 18.45
C THR A 108 -7.52 -7.08 19.16
N LYS A 109 -7.18 -7.06 20.45
CA LYS A 109 -6.98 -8.28 21.25
C LYS A 109 -8.27 -9.10 21.45
N LYS A 110 -9.44 -8.48 21.25
CA LYS A 110 -10.76 -9.13 21.40
C LYS A 110 -11.31 -9.65 20.07
N GLN A 111 -10.91 -9.06 18.95
CA GLN A 111 -11.42 -9.45 17.64
C GLN A 111 -10.76 -10.74 17.15
N PRO A 112 -11.53 -11.65 16.51
CA PRO A 112 -10.97 -12.87 15.96
C PRO A 112 -10.09 -12.54 14.74
N THR A 113 -8.87 -13.07 14.73
CA THR A 113 -7.98 -13.05 13.58
C THR A 113 -7.37 -14.43 13.41
N LYS A 114 -7.13 -14.85 12.16
CA LYS A 114 -6.59 -16.18 11.87
C LYS A 114 -5.17 -16.35 12.38
N ASN A 115 -4.37 -15.27 12.32
CA ASN A 115 -3.02 -15.25 12.82
C ASN A 115 -2.80 -14.00 13.73
N PRO A 116 -3.06 -14.10 15.05
CA PRO A 116 -2.91 -12.98 15.97
C PRO A 116 -1.45 -12.57 16.24
N ASP A 117 -0.48 -13.41 15.87
CA ASP A 117 0.94 -13.10 15.98
C ASP A 117 1.43 -12.23 14.80
N GLU A 118 0.68 -12.15 13.70
CA GLU A 118 1.02 -11.38 12.51
C GLU A 118 0.23 -10.06 12.42
N ALA A 119 0.92 -8.98 12.07
CA ALA A 119 0.32 -7.70 11.73
C ALA A 119 0.81 -7.21 10.36
N VAL A 120 -0.10 -6.77 9.51
CA VAL A 120 0.20 -6.15 8.22
C VAL A 120 -0.20 -4.69 8.25
N VAL A 121 0.77 -3.80 8.01
CA VAL A 121 0.59 -2.35 8.01
C VAL A 121 0.62 -1.85 6.57
N PHE A 122 -0.48 -1.29 6.10
CA PHE A 122 -0.59 -0.71 4.76
C PHE A 122 -0.55 0.81 4.79
N ILE A 123 0.29 1.41 3.96
CA ILE A 123 0.41 2.85 3.75
C ILE A 123 0.05 3.15 2.30
N HIS A 124 -1.04 3.90 2.08
CA HIS A 124 -1.51 4.23 0.74
C HIS A 124 -0.60 5.24 0.04
N GLY A 125 -0.80 5.39 -1.27
CA GLY A 125 -0.04 6.29 -2.12
C GLY A 125 -0.64 7.69 -2.28
N TYR A 126 -0.15 8.34 -3.34
CA TYR A 126 -0.59 9.62 -3.85
C TYR A 126 -2.04 9.61 -4.34
N ASN A 127 -2.76 10.74 -4.24
CA ASN A 127 -4.10 10.89 -4.81
C ASN A 127 -5.09 9.83 -4.28
N ASN A 128 -4.97 9.50 -2.99
CA ASN A 128 -5.92 8.67 -2.27
C ASN A 128 -6.69 9.52 -1.26
N ASN A 129 -8.01 9.42 -1.31
CA ASN A 129 -8.86 9.88 -0.22
C ASN A 129 -8.94 8.82 0.89
N PHE A 130 -9.61 9.15 1.99
CA PHE A 130 -9.69 8.27 3.16
C PHE A 130 -10.36 6.92 2.87
N ALA A 131 -11.48 6.90 2.14
CA ALA A 131 -12.24 5.68 1.85
C ALA A 131 -11.50 4.76 0.88
N GLU A 132 -10.88 5.34 -0.15
CA GLU A 132 -10.10 4.61 -1.16
C GLU A 132 -8.95 3.82 -0.54
N GLY A 133 -8.26 4.39 0.45
CA GLY A 133 -7.18 3.69 1.18
C GLY A 133 -7.69 2.45 1.92
N ILE A 134 -8.81 2.58 2.63
CA ILE A 134 -9.41 1.49 3.42
C ILE A 134 -9.91 0.38 2.48
N TYR A 135 -10.68 0.72 1.45
CA TYR A 135 -11.26 -0.29 0.55
C TYR A 135 -10.19 -0.95 -0.31
N ARG A 136 -9.14 -0.22 -0.70
CA ARG A 136 -7.97 -0.82 -1.35
C ARG A 136 -7.30 -1.84 -0.45
N PHE A 137 -7.10 -1.54 0.83
CA PHE A 137 -6.49 -2.50 1.72
C PHE A 137 -7.38 -3.69 2.03
N ALA A 138 -8.70 -3.50 2.13
CA ALA A 138 -9.66 -4.60 2.24
C ALA A 138 -9.62 -5.52 1.01
N GLN A 139 -9.55 -4.95 -0.20
CA GLN A 139 -9.38 -5.71 -1.45
C GLN A 139 -8.07 -6.49 -1.43
N MET A 140 -6.95 -5.84 -1.15
CA MET A 140 -5.65 -6.52 -1.08
C MET A 140 -5.65 -7.60 -0.01
N SER A 141 -6.30 -7.38 1.14
CA SER A 141 -6.41 -8.36 2.21
C SER A 141 -7.19 -9.60 1.79
N LYS A 142 -8.23 -9.43 0.98
CA LYS A 142 -8.99 -10.55 0.42
C LYS A 142 -8.19 -11.30 -0.64
N ASP A 143 -7.59 -10.58 -1.58
CA ASP A 143 -6.91 -11.16 -2.74
C ASP A 143 -5.57 -11.80 -2.41
N LEU A 144 -4.87 -11.27 -1.40
CA LEU A 144 -3.64 -11.81 -0.83
C LEU A 144 -3.91 -12.64 0.42
N GLU A 145 -5.16 -13.05 0.65
CA GLU A 145 -5.56 -13.94 1.75
C GLU A 145 -4.87 -13.63 3.10
N LEU A 146 -4.76 -12.34 3.44
CA LEU A 146 -3.97 -11.91 4.60
C LEU A 146 -4.62 -12.41 5.89
N GLU A 147 -3.86 -13.20 6.65
CA GLU A 147 -4.35 -13.87 7.86
C GLU A 147 -4.06 -13.09 9.13
N GLY A 148 -3.05 -12.21 9.13
CA GLY A 148 -2.72 -11.31 10.21
C GLY A 148 -3.72 -10.17 10.44
N THR A 149 -3.53 -9.45 11.54
CA THR A 149 -4.29 -8.22 11.83
C THR A 149 -3.93 -7.12 10.84
N LYS A 150 -4.94 -6.47 10.28
CA LYS A 150 -4.79 -5.43 9.24
C LYS A 150 -4.81 -4.04 9.84
N TYR A 151 -3.70 -3.33 9.68
CA TYR A 151 -3.53 -1.94 10.07
C TYR A 151 -3.32 -1.05 8.85
N HIS A 152 -3.99 0.08 8.80
CA HIS A 152 -3.86 1.07 7.74
C HIS A 152 -3.48 2.43 8.33
N TYR A 153 -2.41 3.02 7.83
CA TYR A 153 -2.11 4.41 8.12
C TYR A 153 -2.61 5.30 6.98
N SER A 154 -3.67 6.07 7.25
CA SER A 154 -4.21 7.03 6.29
C SER A 154 -3.64 8.41 6.56
N TRP A 155 -2.58 8.77 5.83
CA TRP A 155 -1.95 10.09 5.90
C TRP A 155 -2.74 11.11 5.05
N PRO A 156 -2.63 12.43 5.32
CA PRO A 156 -3.43 13.47 4.67
C PRO A 156 -2.96 13.78 3.24
N SER A 157 -3.12 12.80 2.34
CA SER A 157 -3.11 13.02 0.89
C SER A 157 -4.31 13.86 0.49
N ALA A 158 -4.11 14.76 -0.48
CA ALA A 158 -5.12 15.60 -1.09
C ALA A 158 -6.29 14.78 -1.66
N GLY A 159 -6.01 13.56 -2.14
CA GLY A 159 -7.00 12.81 -2.94
C GLY A 159 -7.31 13.51 -4.27
N ASP A 160 -6.35 14.32 -4.75
CA ASP A 160 -6.45 15.08 -5.99
C ASP A 160 -5.15 14.96 -6.80
N ALA A 161 -5.28 14.68 -8.09
CA ALA A 161 -4.18 14.54 -9.06
C ALA A 161 -3.36 15.83 -9.30
N ARG A 162 -3.80 16.97 -8.77
CA ARG A 162 -3.05 18.26 -8.78
C ARG A 162 -2.30 18.49 -7.47
N GLY A 163 -2.65 17.76 -6.42
CA GLY A 163 -2.12 17.90 -5.06
C GLY A 163 -0.70 17.36 -4.85
N TYR A 164 0.06 17.05 -5.89
CA TYR A 164 1.35 16.36 -5.77
C TYR A 164 2.32 17.05 -4.80
N ILE A 165 2.46 18.38 -4.90
CA ILE A 165 3.35 19.14 -4.02
C ILE A 165 2.83 19.15 -2.57
N TYR A 166 1.51 19.30 -2.39
CA TYR A 166 0.89 19.21 -1.07
C TYR A 166 1.14 17.84 -0.43
N ASP A 167 1.01 16.76 -1.21
CA ASP A 167 1.22 15.40 -0.76
C ASP A 167 2.68 15.16 -0.33
N ARG A 168 3.65 15.74 -1.03
CA ARG A 168 5.08 15.69 -0.67
C ARG A 168 5.34 16.31 0.71
N ASP A 169 4.73 17.44 1.02
CA ASP A 169 4.83 18.07 2.35
C ASP A 169 4.03 17.28 3.40
N SER A 170 2.88 16.71 3.02
CA SER A 170 2.03 15.91 3.89
C SER A 170 2.72 14.61 4.32
N VAL A 171 3.58 14.03 3.47
CA VAL A 171 4.47 12.93 3.86
C VAL A 171 5.38 13.34 5.02
N LEU A 172 6.06 14.48 4.91
CA LEU A 172 6.97 14.93 5.96
C LEU A 172 6.22 15.23 7.26
N PHE A 173 5.02 15.80 7.15
CA PHE A 173 4.13 16.01 8.28
C PHE A 173 3.70 14.69 8.96
N ALA A 174 3.34 13.68 8.16
CA ALA A 174 2.73 12.45 8.68
C ALA A 174 3.73 11.45 9.29
N ARG A 175 5.04 11.66 9.15
CA ARG A 175 6.06 10.70 9.60
C ARG A 175 6.00 10.40 11.11
N ASP A 176 5.71 11.40 11.93
CA ASP A 176 5.65 11.28 13.40
C ASP A 176 4.40 10.49 13.83
N GLY A 177 3.29 10.70 13.10
CA GLY A 177 2.06 9.94 13.32
C GLY A 177 2.21 8.48 12.90
N LEU A 178 2.94 8.20 11.82
CA LEU A 178 3.25 6.82 11.41
C LEU A 178 4.19 6.14 12.42
N GLU A 179 5.23 6.84 12.91
CA GLU A 179 6.11 6.33 13.97
C GLU A 179 5.31 5.92 15.21
N THR A 180 4.45 6.83 15.69
CA THR A 180 3.57 6.58 16.83
C THR A 180 2.71 5.34 16.60
N PHE A 181 2.10 5.23 15.42
CA PHE A 181 1.25 4.10 15.10
C PHE A 181 2.00 2.76 15.04
N LEU A 182 3.19 2.73 14.45
CA LEU A 182 4.03 1.53 14.42
C LEU A 182 4.43 1.10 15.85
N ASN A 183 4.75 2.06 16.71
CA ASN A 183 5.04 1.81 18.12
C ASN A 183 3.82 1.31 18.89
N ASP A 184 2.62 1.75 18.55
CA ASP A 184 1.38 1.24 19.13
C ASP A 184 1.06 -0.17 18.66
N ILE A 185 1.28 -0.48 17.38
CA ILE A 185 1.11 -1.84 16.84
C ILE A 185 2.05 -2.82 17.55
N ALA A 186 3.28 -2.42 17.87
CA ALA A 186 4.22 -3.27 18.60
C ALA A 186 3.71 -3.70 20.00
N LYS A 187 2.78 -2.93 20.60
CA LYS A 187 2.16 -3.19 21.92
C LYS A 187 0.90 -4.08 21.84
N THR A 188 0.45 -4.43 20.63
CA THR A 188 -0.75 -5.27 20.41
C THR A 188 -0.54 -6.73 20.78
N GLY A 189 0.72 -7.19 20.81
CA GLY A 189 1.08 -8.60 20.97
C GLY A 189 1.63 -9.24 19.70
N ALA A 190 1.47 -8.59 18.53
CA ALA A 190 2.04 -9.05 17.27
C ALA A 190 3.56 -9.28 17.40
N LYS A 191 4.00 -10.45 16.93
CA LYS A 191 5.40 -10.89 16.91
C LYS A 191 6.05 -10.60 15.56
N ASP A 192 5.25 -10.64 14.50
CA ASP A 192 5.70 -10.45 13.13
C ASP A 192 4.91 -9.32 12.47
N ILE A 193 5.59 -8.19 12.23
CA ILE A 193 5.03 -6.99 11.63
C ILE A 193 5.57 -6.87 10.21
N PHE A 194 4.68 -6.76 9.23
CA PHE A 194 5.00 -6.51 7.83
C PHE A 194 4.51 -5.13 7.42
N ILE A 195 5.33 -4.37 6.70
CA ILE A 195 4.95 -3.06 6.17
C ILE A 195 4.81 -3.16 4.66
N VAL A 196 3.67 -2.71 4.12
CA VAL A 196 3.41 -2.61 2.68
C VAL A 196 3.06 -1.15 2.36
N ALA A 197 3.81 -0.53 1.47
CA ALA A 197 3.64 0.89 1.16
C ALA A 197 3.61 1.12 -0.35
N HIS A 198 2.67 1.92 -0.83
CA HIS A 198 2.49 2.22 -2.26
C HIS A 198 2.96 3.64 -2.60
N SER A 199 3.64 3.81 -3.73
CA SER A 199 3.90 5.13 -4.33
C SER A 199 4.62 6.10 -3.37
N ILE A 200 4.10 7.32 -3.19
CA ILE A 200 4.56 8.32 -2.23
C ILE A 200 4.49 7.79 -0.78
N GLY A 201 3.57 6.87 -0.47
CA GLY A 201 3.52 6.19 0.83
C GLY A 201 4.82 5.44 1.14
N SER A 202 5.54 4.97 0.12
CA SER A 202 6.87 4.40 0.31
C SER A 202 7.88 5.43 0.81
N ALA A 203 7.80 6.68 0.34
CA ALA A 203 8.67 7.77 0.82
C ALA A 203 8.42 8.04 2.31
N LEU A 204 7.14 8.06 2.71
CA LEU A 204 6.72 8.18 4.10
C LEU A 204 7.27 7.04 4.96
N THR A 205 7.09 5.80 4.53
CA THR A 205 7.60 4.63 5.27
C THR A 205 9.11 4.68 5.47
N VAL A 206 9.88 4.97 4.41
CA VAL A 206 11.35 4.99 4.50
C VAL A 206 11.84 6.14 5.37
N GLU A 207 11.21 7.32 5.27
CA GLU A 207 11.55 8.45 6.13
C GLU A 207 11.23 8.17 7.60
N THR A 208 10.09 7.57 7.91
CA THR A 208 9.74 7.17 9.29
C THR A 208 10.72 6.14 9.83
N LEU A 209 11.06 5.08 9.08
CA LEU A 209 12.04 4.08 9.53
C LEU A 209 13.42 4.69 9.77
N ARG A 210 13.84 5.64 8.91
CA ARG A 210 15.06 6.43 9.10
C ARG A 210 14.99 7.26 10.37
N GLN A 211 13.88 7.96 10.61
CA GLN A 211 13.68 8.78 11.81
C GLN A 211 13.81 7.93 13.08
N MET A 212 13.08 6.81 13.14
CA MET A 212 13.14 5.86 14.25
C MET A 212 14.57 5.37 14.49
N SER A 213 15.29 5.00 13.43
CA SER A 213 16.68 4.56 13.56
C SER A 213 17.62 5.65 14.06
N ILE A 214 17.43 6.92 13.65
CA ILE A 214 18.22 8.07 14.12
C ILE A 214 17.93 8.36 15.59
N ALA A 215 16.67 8.24 16.00
CA ALA A 215 16.23 8.40 17.39
C ALA A 215 16.71 7.25 18.31
N GLY A 216 17.25 6.17 17.73
CA GLY A 216 17.63 4.97 18.49
C GLY A 216 16.42 4.15 18.94
N ASP A 217 15.26 4.33 18.33
CA ASP A 217 14.05 3.57 18.63
C ASP A 217 14.20 2.12 18.16
N ALA A 218 14.29 1.21 19.11
CA ALA A 218 14.44 -0.22 18.88
C ALA A 218 13.11 -0.99 18.99
N THR A 219 11.96 -0.32 19.11
CA THR A 219 10.64 -0.94 19.35
C THR A 219 10.29 -2.00 18.31
N LEU A 220 10.69 -1.78 17.06
CA LEU A 220 10.44 -2.70 15.94
C LEU A 220 11.56 -3.71 15.70
N LYS A 221 12.74 -3.58 16.33
CA LYS A 221 13.99 -4.30 15.98
C LYS A 221 13.82 -5.82 15.88
N ASN A 222 12.98 -6.40 16.74
CA ASN A 222 12.73 -7.84 16.77
C ASN A 222 11.33 -8.24 16.31
N LYS A 223 10.56 -7.30 15.74
CA LYS A 223 9.17 -7.51 15.30
C LYS A 223 8.98 -7.25 13.81
N LEU A 224 9.73 -6.32 13.23
CA LEU A 224 9.62 -6.02 11.80
C LEU A 224 10.24 -7.16 10.98
N ARG A 225 9.40 -7.87 10.23
CA ARG A 225 9.74 -9.08 9.45
C ARG A 225 9.75 -8.87 7.96
N GLY A 226 9.43 -7.68 7.48
CA GLY A 226 9.56 -7.37 6.08
C GLY A 226 8.98 -6.01 5.72
N VAL A 227 9.57 -5.41 4.69
CA VAL A 227 9.09 -4.17 4.09
C VAL A 227 8.91 -4.41 2.60
N VAL A 228 7.73 -4.11 2.08
CA VAL A 228 7.37 -4.21 0.67
C VAL A 228 6.98 -2.84 0.17
N LEU A 229 7.74 -2.31 -0.79
CA LEU A 229 7.43 -1.05 -1.45
C LEU A 229 6.90 -1.33 -2.86
N ILE A 230 5.72 -0.81 -3.16
CA ILE A 230 5.06 -0.99 -4.47
C ILE A 230 5.16 0.31 -5.25
N SER A 231 5.79 0.24 -6.43
CA SER A 231 5.96 1.38 -7.36
C SER A 231 6.47 2.65 -6.65
N PRO A 232 7.61 2.61 -5.93
CA PRO A 232 7.94 3.65 -4.97
C PRO A 232 8.24 4.99 -5.66
N ASP A 233 7.52 6.04 -5.27
CA ASP A 233 7.77 7.40 -5.75
C ASP A 233 8.77 8.13 -4.86
N ILE A 234 10.03 7.66 -4.94
CA ILE A 234 11.17 8.22 -4.22
C ILE A 234 12.28 8.43 -5.25
N ASP A 235 12.97 9.58 -5.17
CA ASP A 235 14.22 9.73 -5.88
C ASP A 235 15.25 8.70 -5.39
N VAL A 236 15.99 8.08 -6.32
CA VAL A 236 16.92 6.99 -5.98
C VAL A 236 18.05 7.46 -5.06
N ASP A 237 18.58 8.67 -5.24
CA ASP A 237 19.71 9.15 -4.43
C ASP A 237 19.23 9.51 -3.02
N VAL A 238 18.01 10.06 -2.90
CA VAL A 238 17.33 10.24 -1.61
C VAL A 238 17.12 8.90 -0.91
N PHE A 239 16.56 7.91 -1.61
CA PHE A 239 16.30 6.58 -1.05
C PHE A 239 17.59 5.93 -0.54
N VAL A 240 18.65 5.90 -1.34
CA VAL A 240 19.96 5.34 -0.98
C VAL A 240 20.56 6.05 0.24
N THR A 241 20.41 7.36 0.32
CA THR A 241 20.87 8.15 1.47
C THR A 241 20.05 7.84 2.73
N GLN A 242 18.74 7.66 2.59
CA GLN A 242 17.88 7.30 3.72
C GLN A 242 18.19 5.90 4.25
N LEU A 243 18.30 4.90 3.37
CA LEU A 243 18.64 3.53 3.74
C LEU A 243 19.96 3.43 4.50
N SER A 244 20.96 4.26 4.14
CA SER A 244 22.26 4.29 4.84
C SER A 244 22.18 4.69 6.31
N ARG A 245 21.04 5.26 6.73
CA ARG A 245 20.78 5.71 8.10
C ARG A 245 19.85 4.79 8.87
N ILE A 246 19.32 3.74 8.23
CA ILE A 246 18.46 2.74 8.87
C ILE A 246 19.33 1.56 9.31
N ASN A 247 19.44 1.34 10.62
CA ASN A 247 20.26 0.27 11.18
C ASN A 247 19.59 -0.41 12.40
N PRO A 248 19.33 -1.73 12.36
CA PRO A 248 19.49 -2.61 11.18
C PRO A 248 18.46 -2.28 10.09
N LEU A 249 18.85 -2.44 8.83
CA LEU A 249 17.90 -2.38 7.74
C LEU A 249 16.95 -3.60 7.82
N PRO A 250 15.62 -3.41 7.77
CA PRO A 250 14.67 -4.52 7.83
C PRO A 250 14.85 -5.50 6.68
N GLN A 251 14.69 -6.79 6.95
CA GLN A 251 14.85 -7.86 5.97
C GLN A 251 13.72 -8.91 6.09
N PRO A 252 13.19 -9.44 4.97
CA PRO A 252 13.44 -9.02 3.59
C PRO A 252 12.93 -7.60 3.29
N PHE A 253 13.57 -6.96 2.31
CA PHE A 253 13.15 -5.66 1.78
C PHE A 253 12.89 -5.80 0.28
N LEU A 254 11.62 -5.74 -0.11
CA LEU A 254 11.17 -5.99 -1.48
C LEU A 254 10.70 -4.71 -2.16
N ILE A 255 11.05 -4.52 -3.43
CA ILE A 255 10.60 -3.40 -4.25
C ILE A 255 9.95 -3.93 -5.52
N PHE A 256 8.67 -3.63 -5.72
CA PHE A 256 7.99 -3.87 -6.99
C PHE A 256 8.16 -2.66 -7.89
N ALA A 257 8.83 -2.84 -9.03
CA ALA A 257 9.13 -1.79 -9.99
C ALA A 257 8.58 -2.14 -11.38
N SER A 258 8.24 -1.12 -12.15
CA SER A 258 7.78 -1.26 -13.53
C SER A 258 8.28 -0.10 -14.39
N ARG A 259 8.99 -0.42 -15.47
CA ARG A 259 9.44 0.59 -16.43
C ARG A 259 8.28 1.22 -17.22
N LYS A 260 7.11 0.58 -17.22
CA LYS A 260 5.89 1.05 -17.89
C LYS A 260 5.06 2.00 -17.02
N ASP A 261 5.50 2.30 -15.80
CA ASP A 261 4.81 3.21 -14.89
C ASP A 261 4.87 4.66 -15.41
N LEU A 262 3.73 5.16 -15.87
CA LEU A 262 3.60 6.51 -16.42
C LEU A 262 3.47 7.56 -15.32
N ALA A 263 2.89 7.21 -14.16
CA ALA A 263 2.76 8.14 -13.05
C ALA A 263 4.14 8.54 -12.51
N LEU A 264 5.04 7.58 -12.35
CA LEU A 264 6.41 7.85 -11.90
C LEU A 264 7.21 8.65 -12.92
N ARG A 265 6.95 8.49 -14.23
CA ARG A 265 7.58 9.31 -15.27
C ARG A 265 7.12 10.77 -15.20
N ILE A 266 5.81 10.99 -14.95
CA ILE A 266 5.26 12.33 -14.72
C ILE A 266 5.85 12.94 -13.45
N SER A 267 5.89 12.18 -12.34
CA SER A 267 6.51 12.60 -11.08
C SER A 267 7.99 13.00 -11.25
N SER A 268 8.74 12.20 -12.01
CA SER A 268 10.16 12.48 -12.34
C SER A 268 10.31 13.85 -13.02
N LEU A 269 9.45 14.13 -14.01
CA LEU A 269 9.42 15.41 -14.71
C LEU A 269 9.10 16.57 -13.76
N LEU A 270 8.08 16.42 -12.90
CA LEU A 270 7.65 17.45 -11.97
C LEU A 270 8.74 17.84 -10.96
N THR A 271 9.54 16.87 -10.51
CA THR A 271 10.62 17.13 -9.54
C THR A 271 11.98 17.37 -10.20
N GLY A 272 12.07 17.35 -11.52
CA GLY A 272 13.34 17.49 -12.24
C GLY A 272 14.33 16.35 -11.98
N THR A 273 13.85 15.17 -11.57
CA THR A 273 14.69 13.99 -11.34
C THR A 273 14.58 13.03 -12.51
N ARG A 274 15.60 12.18 -12.72
CA ARG A 274 15.58 11.18 -13.79
C ARG A 274 15.32 9.76 -13.31
N ASN A 275 15.48 9.50 -12.01
CA ASN A 275 15.50 8.15 -11.45
C ASN A 275 14.55 8.06 -10.25
N ARG A 276 13.37 7.47 -10.46
CA ARG A 276 12.52 7.00 -9.37
C ARG A 276 12.81 5.55 -9.06
N VAL A 277 12.75 5.20 -7.78
CA VAL A 277 12.98 3.82 -7.31
C VAL A 277 12.03 2.83 -8.01
N GLY A 278 10.76 3.18 -8.20
CA GLY A 278 9.81 2.32 -8.91
C GLY A 278 10.01 2.20 -10.43
N LEU A 279 10.94 2.95 -11.00
CA LEU A 279 11.34 2.86 -12.42
C LEU A 279 12.66 2.10 -12.62
N LEU A 280 13.30 1.63 -11.55
CA LEU A 280 14.57 0.90 -11.64
C LEU A 280 14.41 -0.37 -12.48
N ASP A 281 15.41 -0.60 -13.32
CA ASP A 281 15.49 -1.76 -14.21
C ASP A 281 16.66 -2.71 -13.87
N ASN A 282 17.44 -2.35 -12.86
CA ASN A 282 18.49 -3.16 -12.26
C ASN A 282 18.74 -2.75 -10.79
N GLU A 283 19.30 -3.67 -10.04
CA GLU A 283 19.53 -3.61 -8.60
C GLU A 283 20.88 -3.00 -8.21
N THR A 284 21.73 -2.62 -9.17
CA THR A 284 23.14 -2.23 -8.92
C THR A 284 23.28 -1.13 -7.86
N LYS A 285 22.40 -0.13 -7.87
CA LYS A 285 22.41 0.96 -6.87
C LYS A 285 21.93 0.54 -5.48
N LEU A 286 21.26 -0.61 -5.40
CA LEU A 286 20.66 -1.16 -4.19
C LEU A 286 21.43 -2.37 -3.62
N ALA A 287 22.40 -2.92 -4.38
CA ALA A 287 23.26 -4.06 -4.03
C ALA A 287 23.67 -4.13 -2.56
N ARG A 288 24.32 -3.07 -2.07
CA ARG A 288 24.84 -3.01 -0.69
C ARG A 288 23.80 -3.15 0.41
N PHE A 289 22.52 -3.01 0.09
CA PHE A 289 21.42 -3.04 1.04
C PHE A 289 20.68 -4.38 1.08
N LYS A 290 21.03 -5.35 0.21
CA LYS A 290 20.33 -6.64 0.11
C LYS A 290 18.82 -6.45 -0.09
N ILE A 291 18.48 -5.62 -1.07
CA ILE A 291 17.10 -5.35 -1.46
C ILE A 291 16.80 -6.20 -2.68
N ASP A 292 15.65 -6.87 -2.65
CA ASP A 292 15.17 -7.63 -3.81
C ASP A 292 14.28 -6.75 -4.68
N LEU A 293 14.70 -6.54 -5.93
CA LEU A 293 13.98 -5.78 -6.94
C LEU A 293 13.12 -6.73 -7.79
N ILE A 294 11.81 -6.62 -7.65
CA ILE A 294 10.83 -7.40 -8.40
C ILE A 294 10.38 -6.59 -9.63
N ASP A 295 10.90 -6.93 -10.80
CA ASP A 295 10.51 -6.31 -12.08
C ASP A 295 9.19 -6.93 -12.57
N VAL A 296 8.12 -6.14 -12.54
CA VAL A 296 6.78 -6.50 -13.02
C VAL A 296 6.43 -5.84 -14.36
N THR A 297 7.41 -5.30 -15.09
CA THR A 297 7.23 -4.62 -16.38
C THR A 297 6.47 -5.47 -17.41
N ASN A 298 6.60 -6.80 -17.35
CA ASN A 298 5.98 -7.72 -18.31
C ASN A 298 4.57 -8.17 -17.93
N ILE A 299 4.05 -7.73 -16.78
CA ILE A 299 2.68 -7.97 -16.36
C ILE A 299 1.75 -6.90 -16.97
N ASN A 300 0.69 -7.33 -17.64
CA ASN A 300 -0.22 -6.43 -18.37
C ASN A 300 -1.71 -6.67 -18.04
N ASP A 301 -2.04 -7.56 -17.09
CA ASP A 301 -3.42 -7.91 -16.72
C ASP A 301 -3.94 -7.13 -15.51
N GLY A 302 -3.41 -5.92 -15.29
CA GLY A 302 -3.80 -5.01 -14.23
C GLY A 302 -3.23 -3.62 -14.48
N GLY A 303 -3.22 -2.78 -13.46
CA GLY A 303 -2.80 -1.38 -13.54
C GLY A 303 -3.99 -0.42 -13.49
N ASP A 304 -3.68 0.82 -13.12
CA ASP A 304 -4.59 1.96 -13.31
C ASP A 304 -4.31 2.63 -14.67
N MET A 305 -4.98 3.75 -14.95
CA MET A 305 -4.79 4.50 -16.21
C MET A 305 -3.34 4.91 -16.47
N LEU A 306 -2.48 4.94 -15.44
CA LEU A 306 -1.07 5.32 -15.52
C LEU A 306 -0.12 4.13 -15.28
N ASN A 307 -0.63 2.89 -15.24
CA ASN A 307 0.11 1.67 -14.92
C ASN A 307 0.86 1.72 -13.57
N HIS A 308 0.35 2.47 -12.60
CA HIS A 308 1.03 2.72 -11.32
C HIS A 308 0.64 1.75 -10.19
N SER A 309 -0.43 0.97 -10.40
CA SER A 309 -1.00 0.07 -9.39
C SER A 309 -0.93 -1.42 -9.80
N VAL A 310 -0.09 -1.79 -10.76
CA VAL A 310 -0.06 -3.16 -11.34
C VAL A 310 0.08 -4.25 -10.26
N ALA A 311 1.01 -4.09 -9.31
CA ALA A 311 1.22 -5.10 -8.27
C ALA A 311 0.04 -5.30 -7.31
N ALA A 312 -0.82 -4.28 -7.14
CA ALA A 312 -2.00 -4.35 -6.29
C ALA A 312 -3.28 -4.75 -7.04
N THR A 313 -3.24 -4.79 -8.38
CA THR A 313 -4.44 -4.91 -9.23
C THR A 313 -4.37 -6.03 -10.27
N SER A 314 -3.18 -6.55 -10.59
CA SER A 314 -3.01 -7.69 -11.50
C SER A 314 -3.47 -8.98 -10.81
N PRO A 315 -4.50 -9.68 -11.34
CA PRO A 315 -4.89 -10.99 -10.83
C PRO A 315 -3.74 -12.00 -10.87
N THR A 316 -2.90 -11.96 -11.92
CA THR A 316 -1.70 -12.80 -12.02
C THR A 316 -0.75 -12.59 -10.84
N LEU A 317 -0.43 -11.33 -10.52
CA LEU A 317 0.45 -11.03 -9.39
C LEU A 317 -0.21 -11.34 -8.06
N LEU A 318 -1.46 -10.94 -7.84
CA LEU A 318 -2.17 -11.22 -6.59
C LEU A 318 -2.21 -12.73 -6.30
N LYS A 319 -2.49 -13.55 -7.32
CA LYS A 319 -2.48 -15.01 -7.21
C LYS A 319 -1.09 -15.60 -6.97
N LEU A 320 -0.05 -15.01 -7.55
CA LEU A 320 1.34 -15.40 -7.30
C LEU A 320 1.73 -15.13 -5.84
N LEU A 321 1.41 -13.94 -5.36
CA LEU A 321 1.76 -13.43 -4.04
C LEU A 321 1.02 -14.20 -2.95
N GLY A 322 -0.30 -14.37 -3.09
CA GLY A 322 -1.14 -15.27 -2.31
C GLY A 322 -1.30 -14.98 -0.82
N ASN A 323 -0.22 -14.87 -0.03
CA ASN A 323 -0.17 -14.45 1.38
C ASN A 323 1.26 -14.03 1.79
N THR A 324 1.47 -13.53 3.01
CA THR A 324 2.79 -13.06 3.51
C THR A 324 3.87 -14.13 3.47
N GLN A 325 3.57 -15.35 3.90
CA GLN A 325 4.49 -16.48 3.85
C GLN A 325 4.87 -16.82 2.40
N ARG A 326 3.88 -16.92 1.52
CA ARG A 326 4.08 -17.25 0.11
C ARG A 326 4.82 -16.13 -0.63
N MET A 327 4.57 -14.87 -0.33
CA MET A 327 5.37 -13.75 -0.84
C MET A 327 6.84 -13.92 -0.45
N ARG A 328 7.12 -14.29 0.80
CA ARG A 328 8.49 -14.58 1.24
C ARG A 328 9.09 -15.78 0.51
N GLU A 329 8.33 -16.84 0.33
CA GLU A 329 8.82 -18.07 -0.33
C GLU A 329 9.05 -17.90 -1.84
N VAL A 330 8.17 -17.19 -2.53
CA VAL A 330 8.24 -16.95 -3.98
C VAL A 330 9.44 -16.06 -4.34
N PHE A 331 9.81 -15.15 -3.43
CA PHE A 331 10.93 -14.23 -3.64
C PHE A 331 12.12 -14.50 -2.72
N ASP A 332 12.20 -15.69 -2.10
CA ASP A 332 13.40 -16.09 -1.36
C ASP A 332 14.51 -16.44 -2.36
N PRO A 333 15.60 -15.64 -2.46
CA PRO A 333 16.67 -15.89 -3.42
C PRO A 333 17.49 -17.14 -3.10
N THR A 334 17.37 -17.70 -1.90
CA THR A 334 18.18 -18.84 -1.42
C THR A 334 17.50 -20.19 -1.59
N ARG A 335 16.20 -20.21 -1.87
CA ARG A 335 15.44 -21.45 -2.07
C ARG A 335 15.28 -21.74 -3.55
N GLU A 336 15.53 -22.98 -3.96
CA GLU A 336 15.02 -23.53 -5.23
C GLU A 336 13.47 -23.63 -5.20
N ALA A 337 12.76 -22.52 -4.98
CA ALA A 337 11.31 -22.48 -4.89
C ALA A 337 10.68 -22.49 -6.30
N ARG A 338 10.92 -23.57 -7.04
CA ARG A 338 10.25 -23.89 -8.32
C ARG A 338 8.86 -24.51 -8.14
N LYS A 339 8.32 -24.56 -6.92
CA LYS A 339 6.99 -25.13 -6.64
C LYS A 339 5.98 -24.01 -6.39
N GLY A 340 5.25 -23.62 -7.43
CA GLY A 340 4.08 -22.73 -7.29
C GLY A 340 3.85 -21.73 -8.43
N ALA A 341 4.83 -21.52 -9.32
CA ALA A 341 4.74 -20.57 -10.42
C ALA A 341 4.10 -21.19 -11.68
N ASN A 342 2.90 -21.77 -11.56
CA ASN A 342 2.18 -22.32 -12.73
C ASN A 342 1.58 -21.24 -13.64
N VAL A 343 1.77 -19.96 -13.30
CA VAL A 343 1.16 -18.79 -13.97
C VAL A 343 2.21 -17.79 -14.46
N VAL A 344 3.44 -17.82 -13.92
CA VAL A 344 4.53 -16.91 -14.28
C VAL A 344 5.86 -17.68 -14.36
N SER A 345 6.80 -17.20 -15.18
CA SER A 345 8.21 -17.58 -15.06
C SER A 345 8.96 -16.48 -14.32
N LEU A 346 9.89 -16.90 -13.45
CA LEU A 346 10.75 -16.01 -12.67
C LEU A 346 12.18 -16.15 -13.19
N ILE A 347 12.77 -15.04 -13.66
CA ILE A 347 14.20 -14.97 -13.97
C ILE A 347 14.87 -14.27 -12.79
N ILE A 348 15.70 -15.01 -12.07
CA ILE A 348 16.43 -14.51 -10.91
C ILE A 348 17.85 -14.18 -11.35
N GLN A 349 18.27 -12.93 -11.17
CA GLN A 349 19.62 -12.45 -11.36
C GLN A 349 20.13 -11.98 -10.01
N THR A 350 21.27 -12.50 -9.57
CA THR A 350 21.89 -12.07 -8.30
C THR A 350 23.27 -11.52 -8.60
N ALA A 351 23.50 -10.26 -8.24
CA ALA A 351 24.79 -9.61 -8.33
C ALA A 351 25.08 -8.83 -7.04
N ASN A 352 26.26 -9.06 -6.45
CA ASN A 352 26.77 -8.32 -5.28
C ASN A 352 25.75 -8.24 -4.11
N ASP A 353 25.18 -9.37 -3.71
CA ASP A 353 24.18 -9.52 -2.63
C ASP A 353 22.82 -8.82 -2.83
N ALA A 354 22.51 -8.26 -4.01
CA ALA A 354 21.13 -7.96 -4.38
C ALA A 354 20.60 -8.91 -5.43
N THR A 355 19.27 -9.07 -5.41
CA THR A 355 18.53 -9.93 -6.31
C THR A 355 17.60 -9.09 -7.16
N GLN A 356 17.65 -9.27 -8.48
CA GLN A 356 16.59 -8.88 -9.38
C GLN A 356 15.76 -10.11 -9.76
N ILE A 357 14.45 -10.02 -9.60
CA ILE A 357 13.49 -11.05 -9.99
C ILE A 357 12.59 -10.49 -11.07
N ILE A 358 12.75 -10.95 -12.30
CA ILE A 358 11.91 -10.55 -13.44
C ILE A 358 10.72 -11.51 -13.51
N VAL A 359 9.52 -10.95 -13.40
CA VAL A 359 8.27 -11.71 -13.46
C VAL A 359 7.68 -11.64 -14.87
N ASN A 360 7.62 -12.79 -15.54
CA ASN A 360 7.02 -12.91 -16.87
C ASN A 360 5.74 -13.74 -16.79
N PRO A 361 4.64 -13.32 -17.43
CA PRO A 361 3.48 -14.19 -17.55
C PRO A 361 3.86 -15.43 -18.38
N LEU A 362 3.46 -16.61 -17.93
CA LEU A 362 3.44 -17.78 -18.81
C LEU A 362 2.25 -17.56 -19.75
N ASN A 363 2.50 -17.48 -21.06
CA ASN A 363 1.44 -17.28 -22.05
C ASN A 363 0.28 -18.24 -21.75
N ALA A 364 -0.90 -17.69 -21.42
CA ALA A 364 -2.14 -18.44 -21.55
C ALA A 364 -2.37 -18.57 -23.06
N ASN A 365 -2.03 -19.74 -23.61
CA ASN A 365 -2.47 -20.10 -24.95
C ASN A 365 -3.99 -20.10 -25.03
#